data_AF-A0A925PCI3-F1
#
_entry.id   AF-A0A925PCI3-F1
#
_cell.length_a   1.000
_cell.length_b   1.000
_cell.length_c   1.000
_cell.angle_alpha   90.00
_cell.angle_beta   90.00
_cell.angle_gamma   90.00
#
_symmetry.space_group_name_H-M   'P 1'
#
loop_
_entity.id
_entity.type
_entity.pdbx_description
1 polymer ?
#
loop_
_entity_poly.entity_id
_entity_poly.type
_entity_poly.pdbx_seq_one_letter_code
_entity_poly.pdbx_strand_id
1 'polypeptide(L)' 'MKEVLEELEIRRDRARAGGGPKRIEAQHARGKLTARERLDLLLDEGSFEEFDMYVEHRCIDFGMEQTK' A
#
# COMPACT_ATOMS: atom_id res chain seq x y z
N MET A 1 -11.58 9.57 -20.56
CA MET A 1 -10.56 8.49 -20.54
C MET A 1 -9.28 8.93 -19.83
N LYS A 2 -8.68 10.09 -20.16
CA LYS A 2 -7.48 10.59 -19.46
C LYS A 2 -7.68 10.77 -17.94
N GLU A 3 -8.75 11.43 -17.53
CA GLU A 3 -9.08 11.65 -16.11
C GLU A 3 -9.22 10.35 -15.30
N VAL A 4 -9.76 9.29 -15.90
CA VAL A 4 -9.92 7.98 -15.24
C VAL A 4 -8.57 7.30 -15.03
N LEU A 5 -7.64 7.46 -15.99
CA LEU A 5 -6.28 6.93 -15.85
C LEU A 5 -5.49 7.69 -14.79
N GLU A 6 -5.66 9.02 -14.71
CA GLU A 6 -5.04 9.84 -13.66
C GLU A 6 -5.54 9.45 -12.26
N GLU A 7 -6.86 9.29 -12.10
CA GLU A 7 -7.45 8.82 -10.85
C GLU A 7 -6.96 7.41 -10.47
N LEU A 8 -6.78 6.53 -11.46
CA LEU A 8 -6.24 5.19 -11.22
C LEU A 8 -4.79 5.24 -10.70
N GLU A 9 -3.93 6.07 -11.28
CA GLU A 9 -2.55 6.22 -10.79
C GLU A 9 -2.51 6.82 -9.38
N ILE A 10 -3.36 7.82 -9.08
CA ILE A 10 -3.48 8.38 -7.73
C ILE A 10 -3.84 7.29 -6.71
N ARG A 11 -4.76 6.38 -7.05
CA ARG A 11 -5.12 5.25 -6.18
C ARG A 11 -3.99 4.25 -6.01
N ARG A 12 -3.24 3.96 -7.08
CA ARG A 12 -2.04 3.10 -7.01
C ARG A 12 -0.99 3.68 -6.08
N ASP A 13 -0.69 4.96 -6.21
CA ASP A 13 0.31 5.63 -5.38
C ASP A 13 -0.11 5.66 -3.91
N ARG A 14 -1.40 5.92 -3.63
CA ARG A 14 -1.94 5.84 -2.27
C ARG A 14 -1.81 4.42 -1.68
N ALA A 15 -2.20 3.39 -2.42
CA ALA A 15 -2.08 2.00 -1.98
C ALA A 15 -0.62 1.57 -1.78
N ARG A 16 0.29 2.08 -2.64
CA ARG A 16 1.74 1.87 -2.54
C ARG A 16 2.34 2.51 -1.30
N ALA A 17 1.89 3.71 -0.94
CA ALA A 17 2.32 4.43 0.26
C ALA A 17 1.89 3.73 1.57
N GLY A 18 0.82 2.93 1.55
CA GLY A 18 0.34 2.16 2.69
C GLY A 18 0.08 3.05 3.91
N GLY A 19 0.74 2.75 5.05
CA GLY A 19 0.62 3.55 6.28
C GLY A 19 1.24 4.95 6.23
N GLY A 20 1.77 5.38 5.08
CA GLY A 20 2.39 6.68 4.85
C GLY A 20 3.87 6.76 5.27
N PRO A 21 4.56 7.85 4.90
CA PRO A 21 6.02 7.99 5.05
C PRO A 21 6.48 7.80 6.49
N LYS A 22 5.76 8.38 7.46
CA LYS A 22 6.06 8.24 8.88
C LYS A 22 6.11 6.79 9.37
N ARG A 23 5.24 5.91 8.84
CA ARG A 23 5.20 4.49 9.22
C ARG A 23 6.30 3.70 8.53
N ILE A 24 6.65 4.05 7.29
CA ILE A 24 7.76 3.47 6.54
C ILE A 24 9.08 3.77 7.26
N GLU A 25 9.34 5.03 7.57
CA GLU A 25 10.51 5.46 8.34
C GLU A 25 10.61 4.73 9.68
N ALA A 26 9.49 4.54 10.39
CA ALA A 26 9.46 3.80 11.65
C ALA A 26 9.82 2.31 11.50
N GLN A 27 9.55 1.68 10.34
CA GLN A 27 10.04 0.32 10.07
C GLN A 27 11.55 0.32 9.84
N HIS A 28 12.04 1.21 8.97
CA HIS A 28 13.46 1.30 8.64
C HIS A 28 14.32 1.65 9.85
N ALA A 29 13.86 2.58 10.71
CA ALA A 29 14.52 2.94 11.96
C ALA A 29 14.65 1.75 12.94
N ARG A 30 13.79 0.74 12.80
CA ARG A 30 13.85 -0.52 13.57
C ARG A 30 14.65 -1.62 12.87
N GLY A 31 15.33 -1.30 11.76
CA GLY A 31 16.07 -2.26 10.94
C GLY A 31 15.18 -3.23 10.18
N LYS A 32 13.91 -2.86 9.91
CA LYS A 32 12.94 -3.70 9.22
C LYS A 32 12.63 -3.15 7.84
N LEU A 33 12.51 -4.05 6.88
CA LEU A 33 11.90 -3.75 5.58
C LEU A 33 10.38 -3.62 5.68
N THR A 34 9.78 -2.85 4.79
CA THR A 34 8.33 -2.81 4.54
C THR A 34 7.84 -4.14 3.96
N ALA A 35 6.52 -4.32 3.85
CA ALA A 35 5.97 -5.53 3.26
C ALA A 35 6.39 -5.71 1.79
N ARG A 36 6.31 -4.65 0.97
CA ARG A 36 6.68 -4.71 -0.46
C ARG A 36 8.18 -4.89 -0.67
N GLU A 37 9.02 -4.19 0.11
CA GLU A 37 10.48 -4.40 0.07
C GLU A 37 10.90 -5.85 0.36
N ARG A 38 10.13 -6.57 1.20
CA ARG A 38 10.37 -8.00 1.44
C ARG A 38 9.98 -8.87 0.25
N LEU A 39 8.93 -8.51 -0.48
CA LEU A 39 8.52 -9.20 -1.69
C LEU A 39 9.58 -9.00 -2.79
N ASP A 40 10.06 -7.77 -2.96
CA ASP A 40 11.09 -7.44 -3.94
C ASP A 40 12.42 -8.19 -3.67
N LEU A 41 12.72 -8.47 -2.40
CA LEU A 41 13.89 -9.28 -2.04
C LEU A 41 13.70 -10.79 -2.28
N LEU A 42 12.45 -11.27 -2.15
CA LEU A 42 12.13 -12.70 -2.18
C LEU A 42 11.86 -13.22 -3.60
N LEU A 43 11.24 -12.40 -4.44
CA LEU A 43 10.74 -12.78 -5.75
C LEU A 43 11.70 -12.35 -6.85
N ASP A 44 11.65 -13.05 -7.98
CA ASP A 44 12.40 -12.65 -9.16
C ASP A 44 11.91 -11.28 -9.66
N GLU A 45 12.83 -10.44 -10.12
CA GLU A 45 12.51 -9.09 -10.58
C GLU A 45 11.42 -9.12 -11.67
N GLY A 46 10.36 -8.33 -11.47
CA GLY A 46 9.24 -8.23 -12.40
C GLY A 46 8.26 -9.42 -12.39
N SER A 47 8.42 -10.39 -11.49
CA SER A 47 7.52 -11.55 -11.39
C SER A 47 6.29 -11.35 -10.50
N PHE A 48 6.28 -10.30 -9.67
CA PHE A 48 5.20 -10.08 -8.69
C PHE A 48 3.94 -9.50 -9.34
N GLU A 49 2.83 -10.24 -9.22
CA GLU A 49 1.49 -9.81 -9.64
C GLU A 49 0.61 -9.62 -8.39
N GLU A 50 0.15 -8.38 -8.15
CA GLU A 50 -0.59 -8.00 -6.94
C GLU A 50 -2.10 -8.13 -7.16
N PHE A 51 -2.76 -8.90 -6.29
CA PHE A 51 -4.22 -8.97 -6.21
C PHE A 51 -4.73 -8.07 -5.08
N ASP A 52 -5.97 -7.60 -5.21
CA ASP A 52 -6.69 -6.91 -4.13
C ASP A 52 -6.02 -5.63 -3.58
N MET A 53 -5.21 -4.94 -4.39
CA MET A 53 -4.48 -3.71 -4.02
C MET A 53 -5.35 -2.61 -3.39
N TYR A 54 -6.63 -2.54 -3.76
CA TYR A 54 -7.57 -1.49 -3.30
C TYR A 54 -8.59 -2.00 -2.27
N VAL A 55 -8.40 -3.20 -1.72
CA VAL A 55 -9.33 -3.74 -0.73
C VAL A 55 -9.21 -2.97 0.59
N GLU A 56 -10.33 -2.42 1.01
CA GLU A 56 -10.50 -1.74 2.30
C GLU A 56 -11.45 -2.55 3.19
N HIS A 57 -11.29 -2.41 4.50
CA HIS A 57 -12.24 -3.04 5.43
C HIS A 57 -13.61 -2.35 5.38
N ARG A 58 -14.65 -3.08 5.78
CA ARG A 58 -16.02 -2.57 5.90
C ARG A 58 -16.50 -2.39 7.34
N CYS A 59 -15.59 -2.54 8.31
CA CYS A 59 -15.89 -2.37 9.73
C CYS A 59 -16.27 -0.91 10.03
N ILE A 60 -17.27 -0.74 10.90
CA ILE A 60 -17.76 0.55 11.40
C ILE A 60 -17.73 0.62 12.94
N ASP A 61 -17.16 -0.39 13.58
CA ASP A 61 -17.05 -0.44 15.03
C ASP A 61 -15.89 0.47 15.49
N PHE A 62 -15.99 1.02 16.70
CA PHE A 62 -14.92 1.79 17.35
C PHE A 62 -14.31 2.94 16.53
N GLY A 63 -15.08 3.55 15.61
CA GLY A 63 -14.62 4.65 14.77
C GLY A 63 -13.77 4.23 13.58
N MET A 64 -13.73 2.92 13.26
CA MET A 64 -12.93 2.40 12.15
C MET A 64 -13.36 2.94 10.79
N GLU A 65 -14.60 3.40 10.62
CA GLU A 65 -15.10 4.02 9.38
C GLU A 65 -14.34 5.30 8.99
N GLN A 66 -13.61 5.91 9.92
CA GLN A 66 -12.78 7.10 9.71
C GLN A 66 -11.40 6.77 9.12
N THR A 67 -11.02 5.49 9.15
CA THR A 67 -9.75 4.96 8.62
C THR A 67 -10.08 3.89 7.60
N LYS A 68 -10.28 4.30 6.35
CA LYS A 68 -10.39 3.39 5.21
C LYS A 68 -9.09 3.40 4.41
#